data_AF-A0A4Z0R3W3-F1
#
_entry.id   AF-A0A4Z0R3W3-F1
#
_cell.length_a   1.000
_cell.length_b   1.000
_cell.length_c   1.000
_cell.angle_alpha   90.00
_cell.angle_beta   90.00
_cell.angle_gamma   90.00
#
_symmetry.space_group_name_H-M   'P 1'
#
loop_
_entity.id
_entity.type
_entity.pdbx_description
1 polymer ?
#
loop_
_entity_poly.entity_id
_entity_poly.type
_entity_poly.pdbx_seq_one_letter_code
_entity_poly.pdbx_strand_id
1 'polypeptide(L)' 'MQYCTITEVAKRLSIAKSTIYHNGPTNYGGIKIGGVWRFPEDKVGIGPEVKPKQIKSGYVRRFGKNKSA' A
#
# COMPACT_ATOMS: atom_id res chain seq x y z
N MET A 1 -1.83 -4.99 24.71
CA MET A 1 -1.78 -4.32 23.39
C MET A 1 -1.35 -5.37 22.37
N GLN A 2 -2.21 -5.71 21.40
CA GLN A 2 -1.91 -6.73 20.39
C GLN A 2 -1.21 -6.10 19.19
N TYR A 3 -0.29 -6.85 18.57
CA TYR A 3 0.49 -6.38 17.42
C TYR A 3 0.29 -7.30 16.22
N CYS A 4 -0.09 -6.70 15.10
CA CYS A 4 -0.21 -7.38 13.82
C CYS A 4 1.09 -7.32 13.03
N THR A 5 1.35 -8.36 12.25
CA THR A 5 2.41 -8.41 11.23
C THR A 5 1.99 -7.69 9.96
N ILE A 6 2.97 -7.36 9.11
CA ILE A 6 2.71 -6.85 7.74
C ILE A 6 1.70 -7.75 7.00
N THR A 7 1.82 -9.07 7.14
CA THR A 7 0.96 -10.03 6.43
C THR A 7 -0.49 -9.97 6.89
N GLU A 8 -0.73 -9.81 8.20
CA GLU A 8 -2.07 -9.69 8.77
C GLU A 8 -2.70 -8.35 8.39
N VAL A 9 -1.94 -7.26 8.48
CA VAL A 9 -2.39 -5.92 8.04
C VAL A 9 -2.73 -5.93 6.55
N ALA A 10 -1.91 -6.59 5.72
CA ALA A 10 -2.15 -6.73 4.29
C ALA A 10 -3.45 -7.45 3.97
N LYS A 11 -3.73 -8.55 4.69
CA LYS A 11 -5.00 -9.28 4.54
C LYS A 11 -6.20 -8.48 5.01
N ARG A 12 -6.07 -7.78 6.15
CA ARG A 12 -7.17 -7.01 6.76
C ARG A 12 -7.58 -5.80 5.92
N LEU A 13 -6.60 -5.11 5.32
CA LEU A 13 -6.85 -3.91 4.52
C LEU A 13 -6.95 -4.20 3.01
N SER A 14 -6.71 -5.44 2.57
CA SER A 14 -6.59 -5.80 1.15
C SER A 14 -5.57 -4.92 0.41
N ILE A 15 -4.43 -4.63 1.06
CA ILE A 15 -3.34 -3.80 0.54
C ILE A 15 -2.09 -4.66 0.31
N ALA A 16 -1.28 -4.33 -0.69
CA ALA A 16 0.00 -4.98 -0.94
C ALA A 16 0.95 -4.86 0.26
N LYS A 17 1.66 -5.95 0.58
CA LYS A 17 2.65 -5.98 1.67
C LYS A 17 3.74 -4.92 1.53
N SER A 18 4.16 -4.63 0.29
CA SER A 18 5.14 -3.58 -0.02
C SER A 18 4.64 -2.20 0.38
N THR A 19 3.38 -1.88 0.07
CA THR A 19 2.75 -0.62 0.47
C THR A 19 2.73 -0.46 1.98
N ILE A 20 2.45 -1.53 2.73
CA ILE A 20 2.48 -1.51 4.20
C ILE A 20 3.91 -1.42 4.74
N TYR A 21 4.88 -2.07 4.11
CA TYR A 21 6.28 -1.97 4.53
C TYR A 21 6.83 -0.54 4.43
N HIS A 22 6.49 0.20 3.37
CA HIS A 22 6.96 1.57 3.16
C HIS A 22 6.12 2.61 3.89
N ASN A 23 4.78 2.50 3.88
CA ASN A 23 3.89 3.54 4.38
C ASN A 23 3.24 3.20 5.73
N GLY A 24 3.25 1.92 6.12
CA GLY A 24 2.61 1.45 7.35
C GLY A 24 3.14 2.10 8.63
N PRO A 25 4.47 2.29 8.80
CA PRO A 25 5.00 2.91 10.01
C PRO A 25 4.46 4.33 10.23
N THR A 26 4.30 5.10 9.16
CA THR A 26 3.75 6.46 9.19
C THR A 26 2.23 6.45 9.36
N ASN A 27 1.52 5.56 8.67
CA ASN A 27 0.06 5.59 8.61
C ASN A 27 -0.63 4.91 9.79
N TYR A 28 -0.05 3.83 10.31
CA TYR A 28 -0.65 2.99 11.35
C TYR A 28 0.18 2.97 12.64
N GLY A 29 1.35 3.60 12.65
CA GLY A 29 2.33 3.40 13.73
C GLY A 29 2.93 2.00 13.62
N GLY A 30 4.25 1.93 13.49
CA GLY A 30 4.96 0.66 13.42
C GLY A 30 6.10 0.65 14.43
N ILE A 31 6.35 -0.49 15.06
CA ILE A 31 7.56 -0.78 15.82
C ILE A 31 8.32 -1.90 15.13
N LYS A 32 9.65 -1.79 15.10
CA LYS A 32 10.53 -2.82 14.53
C LYS A 32 11.06 -3.71 15.65
N ILE A 33 10.67 -4.98 15.65
CA ILE A 33 11.10 -5.99 16.65
C ILE A 33 11.89 -7.06 15.91
N GLY A 34 13.18 -7.21 16.24
CA GLY A 34 14.05 -8.20 15.59
C GLY A 34 14.15 -8.01 14.06
N GLY A 35 14.06 -6.77 13.58
CA GLY A 35 14.08 -6.45 12.14
C GLY A 35 12.73 -6.55 11.43
N VAL A 36 11.68 -7.04 12.10
CA VAL A 36 10.35 -7.21 11.53
C VAL A 36 9.41 -6.10 12.01
N TRP A 37 8.64 -5.50 11.11
CA TRP A 37 7.62 -4.51 11.47
C TRP A 37 6.40 -5.17 12.13
N ARG A 38 5.98 -4.57 13.23
CA ARG A 38 4.79 -4.91 14.01
C ARG A 38 3.95 -3.65 14.15
N PHE A 39 2.65 -3.77 13.92
CA PHE A 39 1.70 -2.66 13.91
C PHE A 39 0.69 -2.85 15.05
N PRO A 40 0.40 -1.83 15.88
CA PRO A 40 -0.62 -1.90 16.91
C PRO A 40 -1.98 -2.14 16.28
N GLU A 41 -2.69 -3.18 16.73
CA GLU A 41 -3.99 -3.54 16.15
C GLU A 41 -5.01 -2.39 16.23
N ASP A 42 -4.96 -1.60 17.30
CA ASP A 42 -5.82 -0.44 17.54
C ASP A 42 -5.65 0.66 16.49
N LYS A 43 -4.49 0.75 15.84
CA LYS A 43 -4.24 1.75 14.79
C LYS A 43 -4.42 1.20 13.37
N VAL A 44 -4.46 -0.11 13.22
CA VAL A 44 -4.70 -0.80 11.94
C VAL A 44 -6.18 -0.68 11.59
N GLY A 45 -6.51 0.26 10.71
CA GLY A 45 -7.89 0.55 10.28
C GLY A 45 -8.39 1.95 10.62
N ILE A 46 -7.67 2.70 11.46
CA ILE A 46 -7.91 4.14 11.71
C ILE A 46 -7.07 5.01 10.76
N GLY A 47 -6.07 4.42 10.10
CA GLY A 47 -5.29 5.11 9.07
C GLY A 47 -6.19 5.65 7.96
N PRO A 48 -5.75 6.71 7.25
CA PRO A 48 -6.58 7.40 6.27
C PRO A 48 -7.15 6.37 5.30
N GLU A 49 -8.46 6.42 5.07
CA GLU A 49 -9.16 5.60 4.09
C GLU A 49 -8.38 5.69 2.78
N VAL A 50 -7.52 4.70 2.51
CA VAL A 50 -6.70 4.66 1.30
C VAL A 50 -7.68 4.26 0.20
N LYS A 51 -8.50 5.22 -0.25
CA LYS A 51 -9.23 5.09 -1.50
C LYS A 51 -8.16 4.70 -2.52
N PRO A 52 -8.28 3.53 -3.16
CA PRO A 52 -7.28 3.09 -4.12
C PRO A 52 -7.14 4.22 -5.12
N LYS A 53 -5.94 4.82 -5.20
CA LYS A 53 -5.64 5.87 -6.16
C LYS A 53 -5.77 5.21 -7.52
N GLN A 54 -6.94 5.38 -8.13
CA GLN A 54 -7.28 4.82 -9.44
C GLN A 54 -6.17 5.23 -10.39
N ILE A 55 -5.32 4.27 -10.74
CA ILE A 55 -4.30 4.47 -11.75
C ILE A 55 -5.09 4.71 -13.03
N LYS A 56 -5.09 5.95 -13.53
CA LYS A 56 -5.57 6.23 -14.88
C LYS A 56 -4.66 5.42 -15.81
N SER A 57 -5.13 4.24 -16.21
CA SER A 57 -4.51 3.42 -17.26
C SER A 57 -4.62 4.21 -18.56
N GLY A 58 -3.63 5.07 -18.78
CA GLY A 58 -3.57 6.03 -19.87
C GLY A 58 -2.26 5.93 -20.64
N TYR A 59 -1.63 4.76 -20.71
CA TYR A 59 -0.57 4.51 -21.68
C TYR A 59 -1.20 3.97 -22.98
N VAL A 60 -1.96 4.83 -23.68
CA VAL A 60 -2.29 4.59 -25.08
C VAL A 60 -1.01 4.86 -25.87
N ARG A 61 -0.27 3.80 -26.22
CA ARG A 61 0.80 3.89 -27.23
C ARG A 61 0.12 4.37 -28.52
N ARG A 62 0.28 5.66 -28.84
CA ARG A 62 -0.05 6.18 -30.16
C ARG A 62 0.94 5.54 -31.13
N PHE A 63 0.50 4.50 -31.85
CA PHE A 63 1.18 4.08 -33.07
C PHE A 63 1.09 5.28 -34.03
N GLY A 64 2.20 6.00 -34.19
CA GLY A 64 2.34 7.03 -35.20
C GLY A 64 2.14 6.38 -36.57
N LYS A 65 0.97 6.59 -37.16
CA LYS A 65 0.76 6.41 -38.59
C LYS A 65 1.64 7.44 -39.30
N ASN A 66 2.84 7.05 -39.69
CA ASN A 66 3.54 7.76 -40.76
C ASN A 66 2.86 7.35 -42.07
N LYS A 67 1.83 8.11 -42.44
CA LYS A 67 1.23 8.12 -43.77
C LYS A 67 1.44 9.53 -44.30
N SER A 68 2.41 9.71 -45.21
CA SER A 68 2.66 10.85 -46.12
C SER A 68 4.07 10.63 -46.67
N ALA A 69 4.37 10.66 -47.97
CA ALA A 69 3.60 10.89 -49.19
C ALA A 69 4.34 10.16 -50.33
#